data_AF-A0A416BZ81-F1
#
_entry.id   AF-A0A416BZ81-F1
#
_cell.length_a   1.000
_cell.length_b   1.000
_cell.length_c   1.000
_cell.angle_alpha   90.00
_cell.angle_beta   90.00
_cell.angle_gamma   90.00
#
_symmetry.space_group_name_H-M   'P 1'
#
loop_
_entity.id
_entity.type
_entity.pdbx_description
1 polymer ?
#
loop_
_entity_poly.entity_id
_entity_poly.type
_entity_poly.pdbx_seq_one_letter_code
_entity_poly.pdbx_strand_id
1 'polypeptide(L)'
;MGLPCFELIYVYEDVNFDGSKHELVNCHYFGGDYAGTEGTKELWQEVFDFITESYDEEVLEKIYINGDGADWIRTGAGMHAKARFVLDRFHMHKYIISATSHLKDSAQDARSEIYRAINGKRKWAAEEAFDKIPHVIESEIKAKAVESAKNYILGNWA
;
A
#
# COMPACT_ATOMS: atom_id res chain seq x y z
N MET A 1 -22.80 -13.10 14.38
CA MET A 1 -22.47 -12.77 12.97
C MET A 1 -21.27 -11.87 13.02
N GLY A 2 -20.16 -12.26 12.39
CA GLY A 2 -19.05 -11.34 12.17
C GLY A 2 -19.50 -10.21 11.24
N LEU A 3 -18.88 -9.03 11.33
CA LEU A 3 -19.11 -7.98 10.34
C LEU A 3 -18.74 -8.55 8.95
N PRO A 4 -19.54 -8.31 7.91
CA PRO A 4 -19.18 -8.71 6.55
C PRO A 4 -17.83 -8.05 6.19
N CYS A 5 -16.88 -8.85 5.76
CA CYS A 5 -15.59 -8.37 5.29
C CYS A 5 -15.72 -8.14 3.79
N PHE A 6 -16.06 -6.90 3.43
CA PHE A 6 -16.21 -6.52 2.03
C PHE A 6 -14.85 -6.23 1.44
N GLU A 7 -14.41 -7.08 0.52
CA GLU A 7 -13.18 -6.91 -0.24
C GLU A 7 -13.51 -6.23 -1.58
N LEU A 8 -12.67 -5.29 -2.00
CA LEU A 8 -12.83 -4.55 -3.25
C LEU A 8 -11.49 -4.45 -3.98
N ILE A 9 -11.46 -4.91 -5.22
CA ILE A 9 -10.33 -4.80 -6.14
C ILE A 9 -10.81 -4.06 -7.38
N TYR A 10 -9.98 -3.19 -7.92
CA TYR A 10 -10.19 -2.59 -9.22
C TYR A 10 -8.95 -2.79 -10.09
N VAL A 11 -9.17 -3.27 -11.32
CA VAL A 11 -8.14 -3.49 -12.33
C VAL A 11 -8.27 -2.36 -13.35
N TYR A 12 -7.17 -1.69 -13.65
CA TYR A 12 -7.13 -0.57 -14.59
C TYR A 12 -5.78 -0.53 -15.30
N GLU A 13 -5.74 0.10 -16.48
CA GLU A 13 -4.55 0.14 -17.33
C GLU A 13 -3.71 1.40 -17.09
N ASP A 14 -4.36 2.54 -16.85
CA ASP A 14 -3.69 3.83 -16.65
C ASP A 14 -4.59 4.82 -15.87
N VAL A 15 -4.02 5.95 -15.49
CA VAL A 15 -4.73 7.09 -14.90
C VAL A 15 -4.61 8.29 -15.85
N ASN A 16 -5.71 8.63 -16.51
CA ASN A 16 -5.80 9.84 -17.31
C ASN A 16 -6.00 11.07 -16.41
N PHE A 17 -5.32 12.17 -16.74
CA PHE A 17 -5.53 13.47 -16.12
C PHE A 17 -5.75 14.54 -17.20
N ASP A 18 -6.93 15.16 -17.20
CA ASP A 18 -7.31 16.17 -18.18
C ASP A 18 -6.98 17.63 -17.74
N GLY A 19 -6.29 17.78 -16.61
CA GLY A 19 -6.05 19.08 -15.96
C GLY A 19 -7.02 19.41 -14.82
N SER A 20 -8.14 18.67 -14.70
CA SER A 20 -9.18 18.89 -13.70
C SER A 20 -9.54 17.63 -12.91
N LYS A 21 -9.53 16.45 -13.54
CA LYS A 21 -9.98 15.20 -12.96
C LYS A 21 -9.06 14.05 -13.34
N HIS A 22 -8.86 13.15 -12.39
CA HIS A 22 -8.20 11.86 -12.62
C HIS A 22 -9.26 10.81 -12.95
N GLU A 23 -9.02 9.99 -13.97
CA GLU A 23 -9.91 8.91 -14.41
C GLU A 23 -9.12 7.64 -14.69
N LEU A 24 -9.64 6.49 -14.22
CA LEU A 24 -9.04 5.19 -14.47
C LEU A 24 -9.42 4.69 -15.86
N VAL A 25 -8.42 4.30 -16.65
CA VAL A 25 -8.61 3.76 -17.99
C VAL A 25 -8.96 2.27 -17.91
N ASN A 26 -10.01 1.86 -18.61
CA ASN A 26 -10.49 0.46 -18.69
C ASN A 26 -10.68 -0.21 -17.32
N CYS A 27 -11.28 0.53 -16.38
CA CYS A 27 -11.45 0.07 -15.01
C CYS A 27 -12.51 -1.03 -14.89
N HIS A 28 -12.14 -2.18 -14.32
CA HIS A 28 -13.04 -3.26 -13.92
C HIS A 28 -13.04 -3.41 -12.40
N TYR A 29 -14.18 -3.75 -11.81
CA TYR A 29 -14.36 -3.84 -10.36
C TYR A 29 -14.75 -5.26 -9.95
N PHE A 30 -14.07 -5.79 -8.93
CA PHE A 30 -14.37 -7.06 -8.28
C PHE A 30 -14.61 -6.78 -6.81
N GLY A 31 -15.67 -7.35 -6.24
CA GLY A 31 -15.89 -7.19 -4.82
C GLY A 31 -17.15 -7.89 -4.34
N GLY A 32 -17.16 -8.21 -3.07
CA GLY A 32 -18.20 -9.04 -2.48
C GLY A 32 -17.85 -9.49 -1.08
N ASP A 33 -18.64 -10.44 -0.57
CA ASP A 33 -18.40 -11.10 0.71
C ASP A 33 -17.51 -12.33 0.50
N TYR A 34 -16.20 -12.08 0.41
CA TYR A 34 -15.16 -13.09 0.18
C TYR A 34 -14.44 -13.46 1.49
N ALA A 35 -15.18 -13.47 2.61
CA ALA A 35 -14.58 -13.64 3.92
C ALA A 35 -13.82 -14.97 4.08
N GLY A 36 -12.58 -14.87 4.57
CA GLY A 36 -11.74 -16.02 4.92
C GLY A 36 -10.87 -16.50 3.77
N THR A 37 -9.91 -17.38 4.09
CA THR A 37 -8.82 -17.76 3.17
C THR A 37 -9.28 -18.28 1.81
N GLU A 38 -10.37 -19.04 1.77
CA GLU A 38 -10.88 -19.58 0.49
C GLU A 38 -11.60 -18.51 -0.33
N GLY A 39 -12.41 -17.65 0.31
CA GLY A 39 -13.06 -16.53 -0.38
C GLY A 39 -12.04 -15.55 -0.95
N THR A 40 -11.02 -15.17 -0.18
CA THR A 40 -9.93 -14.32 -0.67
C THR A 40 -9.28 -14.91 -1.94
N LYS A 41 -9.01 -16.22 -1.97
CA LYS A 41 -8.43 -16.86 -3.16
C LYS A 41 -9.41 -16.87 -4.34
N GLU A 42 -10.69 -17.10 -4.09
CA GLU A 42 -11.74 -17.06 -5.11
C GLU A 42 -11.80 -15.69 -5.76
N LEU A 43 -11.85 -14.60 -4.97
CA LEU A 43 -11.81 -13.23 -5.47
C LEU A 43 -10.56 -12.95 -6.33
N TRP A 44 -9.37 -13.36 -5.86
CA TRP A 44 -8.15 -13.17 -6.64
C TRP A 44 -8.10 -14.03 -7.89
N GLN A 45 -8.69 -15.23 -7.87
CA GLN A 45 -8.79 -16.08 -9.05
C GLN A 45 -9.67 -15.40 -10.12
N GLU A 46 -10.83 -14.85 -9.74
CA GLU A 46 -11.69 -14.09 -10.66
C GLU A 46 -10.95 -12.92 -11.32
N VAL A 47 -10.13 -12.20 -10.54
CA VAL A 47 -9.29 -11.11 -11.06
C VAL A 47 -8.27 -11.61 -12.09
N PHE A 48 -7.57 -12.70 -11.80
CA PHE A 48 -6.56 -13.24 -12.72
C PHE A 48 -7.16 -13.94 -13.93
N ASP A 49 -8.34 -14.55 -13.80
CA ASP A 49 -9.08 -15.10 -14.93
C ASP A 49 -9.47 -13.98 -15.89
N PHE A 50 -10.01 -12.87 -15.38
CA PHE A 50 -10.28 -11.68 -16.18
C PHE A 50 -9.03 -11.14 -16.89
N ILE A 51 -7.88 -11.08 -16.20
CA ILE A 51 -6.63 -10.60 -16.81
C ILE A 51 -6.18 -11.55 -17.93
N THR A 52 -6.22 -12.86 -17.69
CA THR A 52 -5.88 -13.90 -18.68
C THR A 52 -6.77 -13.82 -19.92
N GLU A 53 -8.07 -13.56 -19.73
CA GLU A 53 -9.03 -13.44 -20.83
C GLU A 53 -8.92 -12.11 -21.59
N SER A 54 -8.47 -11.05 -20.92
CA SER A 54 -8.47 -9.68 -21.47
C SER A 54 -7.14 -9.27 -22.09
N TYR A 55 -6.02 -9.87 -21.68
CA TYR A 55 -4.68 -9.45 -22.08
C TYR A 55 -3.85 -10.61 -22.61
N ASP A 56 -3.04 -10.34 -23.64
CA ASP A 56 -2.05 -11.29 -24.12
C ASP A 56 -0.91 -11.41 -23.09
N GLU A 57 -0.84 -12.58 -22.47
CA GLU A 57 0.18 -12.88 -21.49
C GLU A 57 1.60 -12.94 -22.08
N GLU A 58 1.80 -13.16 -23.36
CA GLU A 58 3.15 -13.15 -23.93
C GLU A 58 3.76 -11.73 -23.89
N VAL A 59 2.92 -10.69 -23.97
CA VAL A 59 3.34 -9.29 -23.92
C VAL A 59 3.18 -8.64 -22.54
N LEU A 60 2.30 -9.15 -21.69
CA LEU A 60 2.11 -8.64 -20.33
C LEU A 60 3.37 -8.87 -19.49
N GLU A 61 4.07 -7.80 -19.11
CA GLU A 61 5.31 -7.90 -18.34
C GLU A 61 5.08 -8.00 -16.82
N LYS A 62 4.21 -7.13 -16.26
CA LYS A 62 4.01 -6.97 -14.82
C LYS A 62 2.57 -6.57 -14.51
N ILE A 63 2.07 -7.07 -13.39
CA ILE A 63 0.80 -6.66 -12.78
C ILE A 63 1.15 -6.01 -11.45
N TYR A 64 0.91 -4.70 -11.31
CA TYR A 64 1.17 -4.00 -10.06
C TYR A 64 -0.07 -4.04 -9.16
N ILE A 65 0.05 -4.73 -8.03
CA ILE A 65 -1.02 -4.81 -7.03
C ILE A 65 -0.73 -3.76 -5.96
N ASN A 66 -1.47 -2.66 -6.01
CA ASN A 66 -1.37 -1.58 -5.05
C ASN A 66 -2.30 -1.85 -3.86
N GLY A 67 -1.78 -1.74 -2.64
CA GLY A 67 -2.62 -1.85 -1.44
C GLY A 67 -1.87 -1.61 -0.15
N ASP A 68 -2.56 -1.84 0.96
CA ASP A 68 -2.06 -1.55 2.31
C ASP A 68 -1.08 -2.62 2.85
N GLY A 69 -0.88 -3.71 2.12
CA GLY A 69 -0.01 -4.82 2.52
C GLY A 69 -0.63 -5.78 3.52
N ALA A 70 -1.96 -5.78 3.68
CA ALA A 70 -2.70 -6.82 4.39
C ALA A 70 -2.50 -8.20 3.76
N ASP A 71 -2.66 -9.26 4.55
CA ASP A 71 -2.37 -10.64 4.14
C ASP A 71 -3.19 -11.08 2.91
N TRP A 72 -4.44 -10.61 2.79
CA TRP A 72 -5.28 -10.94 1.63
C TRP A 72 -4.74 -10.32 0.33
N ILE A 73 -4.16 -9.11 0.38
CA ILE A 73 -3.47 -8.49 -0.77
C ILE A 73 -2.17 -9.23 -1.09
N ARG A 74 -1.41 -9.63 -0.08
CA ARG A 74 -0.19 -10.43 -0.27
C ARG A 74 -0.49 -11.80 -0.88
N THR A 75 -1.62 -12.39 -0.51
CA THR A 75 -2.11 -13.65 -1.08
C THR A 75 -2.28 -13.50 -2.59
N GLY A 76 -3.01 -12.48 -3.05
CA GLY A 76 -3.15 -12.17 -4.48
C GLY A 76 -1.82 -11.93 -5.19
N ALA A 77 -0.94 -11.14 -4.60
CA ALA A 77 0.41 -10.92 -5.16
C ALA A 77 1.26 -12.19 -5.27
N GLY A 78 0.97 -13.21 -4.48
CA GLY A 78 1.62 -14.52 -4.55
C GLY A 78 1.00 -15.49 -5.57
N MET A 79 -0.21 -15.21 -6.07
CA MET A 79 -0.94 -16.14 -6.95
C MET A 79 -0.54 -16.06 -8.43
N HIS A 80 0.15 -14.99 -8.85
CA HIS A 80 0.53 -14.81 -10.25
C HIS A 80 2.02 -14.45 -10.42
N ALA A 81 2.73 -15.14 -11.31
CA ALA A 81 4.19 -14.99 -11.47
C ALA A 81 4.64 -13.57 -11.85
N LYS A 82 3.75 -12.80 -12.49
CA LYS A 82 3.98 -11.40 -12.90
C LYS A 82 3.43 -10.36 -11.92
N ALA A 83 2.72 -10.79 -10.86
CA ALA A 83 2.17 -9.88 -9.87
C ALA A 83 3.27 -9.34 -8.94
N ARG A 84 3.25 -8.03 -8.70
CA ARG A 84 4.20 -7.35 -7.81
C ARG A 84 3.40 -6.47 -6.86
N PHE A 85 3.49 -6.78 -5.58
CA PHE A 85 2.92 -5.92 -4.55
C PHE A 85 3.64 -4.56 -4.51
N VAL A 86 2.85 -3.50 -4.40
CA VAL A 86 3.30 -2.12 -4.23
C VAL A 86 2.53 -1.52 -3.07
N LEU A 87 3.25 -0.98 -2.08
CA LEU A 87 2.63 -0.26 -0.99
C LEU A 87 1.98 1.02 -1.52
N ASP A 88 0.68 1.21 -1.28
CA ASP A 88 -0.01 2.38 -1.80
C ASP A 88 0.38 3.67 -1.06
N ARG A 89 0.26 4.77 -1.79
CA ARG A 89 0.66 6.09 -1.31
C ARG A 89 -0.21 6.61 -0.16
N PHE A 90 -1.49 6.23 -0.13
CA PHE A 90 -2.42 6.72 0.89
C PHE A 90 -2.06 6.15 2.26
N HIS A 91 -1.88 4.84 2.37
CA HIS A 91 -1.50 4.20 3.62
C HIS A 91 -0.09 4.60 4.05
N MET A 92 0.87 4.64 3.12
CA MET A 92 2.20 5.18 3.40
C MET A 92 2.12 6.59 4.00
N HIS A 93 1.35 7.49 3.38
CA HIS A 93 1.16 8.85 3.89
C HIS A 93 0.51 8.87 5.27
N LYS A 94 -0.55 8.07 5.48
CA LYS A 94 -1.27 7.96 6.76
C LYS A 94 -0.32 7.58 7.91
N TYR A 95 0.54 6.59 7.71
CA TYR A 95 1.51 6.17 8.73
C TYR A 95 2.58 7.25 8.99
N ILE A 96 3.09 7.90 7.94
CA ILE A 96 4.04 9.02 8.09
C ILE A 96 3.42 10.19 8.87
N ILE A 97 2.16 10.54 8.60
CA ILE A 97 1.43 11.58 9.34
C ILE A 97 1.28 11.19 10.81
N SER A 98 0.90 9.93 11.09
CA SER A 98 0.78 9.42 12.45
C SER A 98 2.09 9.55 13.24
N ALA A 99 3.21 9.15 12.63
CA ALA A 99 4.54 9.23 13.24
C ALA A 99 5.04 10.67 13.48
N THR A 100 4.56 11.66 12.74
CA THR A 100 5.15 13.03 12.75
C THR A 100 4.23 14.11 13.29
N SER A 101 2.93 13.86 13.40
CA SER A 101 1.90 14.85 13.81
C SER A 101 2.17 15.55 15.15
N HIS A 102 2.88 14.89 16.07
CA HIS A 102 3.17 15.41 17.39
C HIS A 102 4.39 16.33 17.46
N LEU A 103 5.15 16.48 16.36
CA LEU A 103 6.39 17.24 16.31
C LEU A 103 6.21 18.76 16.14
N LYS A 104 4.97 19.25 16.11
CA LYS A 104 4.64 20.68 15.95
C LYS A 104 5.39 21.26 14.73
N ASP A 105 6.24 22.27 14.96
CA ASP A 105 6.96 23.00 13.92
C ASP A 105 7.97 22.12 13.17
N SER A 106 8.48 21.05 13.78
CA SER A 106 9.43 20.13 13.16
C SER A 106 8.77 18.99 12.37
N ALA A 107 7.43 18.92 12.33
CA ALA A 107 6.71 17.83 11.65
C ALA A 107 7.00 17.80 10.15
N GLN A 108 7.09 18.97 9.50
CA GLN A 108 7.31 19.04 8.06
C GLN A 108 8.73 18.63 7.67
N ASP A 109 9.73 18.96 8.48
CA ASP A 109 11.11 18.58 8.24
C ASP A 109 11.29 17.06 8.35
N ALA A 110 10.74 16.45 9.41
CA ALA A 110 10.75 15.01 9.59
C ALA A 110 10.07 14.26 8.44
N ARG A 111 8.88 14.74 8.01
CA ARG A 111 8.18 14.18 6.83
C ARG A 111 9.03 14.27 5.57
N SER A 112 9.67 15.42 5.35
CA SER A 112 10.49 15.66 4.16
C SER A 112 11.71 14.76 4.11
N GLU A 113 12.35 14.49 5.26
CA GLU A 113 13.47 13.53 5.36
C GLU A 113 13.02 12.11 5.01
N ILE A 114 11.90 11.65 5.59
CA ILE A 114 11.32 10.33 5.30
C ILE A 114 10.96 10.20 3.81
N TYR A 115 10.24 11.16 3.23
CA TYR A 115 9.89 11.13 1.80
C TYR A 115 11.10 11.15 0.89
N ARG A 116 12.14 11.95 1.24
CA ARG A 116 13.38 11.98 0.47
C ARG A 116 14.07 10.63 0.47
N ALA A 117 14.09 9.94 1.60
CA ALA A 117 14.66 8.59 1.69
C ALA A 117 13.86 7.56 0.88
N ILE A 118 12.53 7.58 0.98
CA ILE A 118 11.64 6.69 0.22
C ILE A 118 11.77 6.91 -1.28
N ASN A 119 11.64 8.16 -1.75
CA ASN A 119 11.77 8.50 -3.17
C ASN A 119 13.18 8.21 -3.70
N GLY A 120 14.20 8.32 -2.84
CA GLY A 120 15.57 7.96 -3.14
C GLY A 120 15.86 6.45 -3.07
N LYS A 121 14.87 5.61 -2.72
CA LYS A 121 15.02 4.15 -2.52
C LYS A 121 16.11 3.80 -1.49
N ARG A 122 16.27 4.61 -0.45
CA ARG A 122 17.30 4.45 0.59
C ARG A 122 16.66 3.93 1.88
N LYS A 123 16.55 2.61 2.02
CA LYS A 123 15.96 1.96 3.20
C LYS A 123 16.61 2.39 4.51
N TRP A 124 17.95 2.39 4.54
CA TRP A 124 18.75 2.81 5.71
C TRP A 124 18.49 4.27 6.09
N ALA A 125 18.31 5.16 5.12
CA ALA A 125 18.06 6.59 5.39
C ALA A 125 16.63 6.80 5.89
N ALA A 126 15.67 5.98 5.45
CA ALA A 126 14.31 6.02 5.95
C ALA A 126 14.26 5.53 7.40
N GLU A 127 14.97 4.44 7.71
CA GLU A 127 15.16 3.96 9.07
C GLU A 127 15.78 5.03 9.98
N GLU A 128 16.90 5.64 9.55
CA GLU A 128 17.56 6.71 10.29
C GLU A 128 16.63 7.92 10.52
N ALA A 129 15.83 8.28 9.52
CA ALA A 129 14.85 9.37 9.64
C ALA A 129 13.77 9.07 10.69
N PHE A 130 13.33 7.82 10.83
CA PHE A 130 12.41 7.41 11.90
C PHE A 130 13.11 7.42 13.27
N ASP A 131 14.34 6.92 13.36
CA ASP A 131 15.09 6.82 14.62
C ASP A 131 15.48 8.20 15.18
N LYS A 132 15.60 9.21 14.31
CA LYS A 132 15.80 10.62 14.71
C LYS A 132 14.55 11.28 15.30
N ILE A 133 13.36 10.73 15.06
CA ILE A 133 12.13 11.33 15.59
C ILE A 133 12.19 11.25 17.12
N PRO A 134 12.21 12.39 17.83
CA PRO A 134 12.36 12.39 19.27
C PRO A 134 11.20 11.60 19.88
N HIS A 135 11.52 10.53 20.59
CA HIS A 135 10.57 9.89 21.47
C HIS A 135 10.25 10.89 22.57
N VAL A 136 9.16 11.64 22.43
CA VAL A 136 8.66 12.49 23.51
C VAL A 136 8.32 11.54 24.66
N ILE A 137 9.22 11.48 25.65
CA ILE A 137 9.27 10.51 26.76
C ILE A 137 7.95 10.48 27.56
N GLU A 138 7.09 11.48 27.37
CA GLU A 138 5.80 11.62 28.06
C GLU A 138 4.65 10.79 27.47
N SER A 139 4.78 10.17 26.29
CA SER A 139 3.67 9.42 25.69
C SER A 139 4.10 8.15 24.96
N GLU A 140 3.92 7.01 25.64
CA GLU A 140 4.07 5.66 25.08
C GLU A 140 3.28 5.47 23.77
N ILE A 141 2.11 6.12 23.65
CA ILE A 141 1.28 6.08 22.44
C ILE A 141 2.02 6.67 21.23
N LYS A 142 2.71 7.81 21.41
CA LYS A 142 3.45 8.48 20.33
C LYS A 142 4.67 7.67 19.91
N ALA A 143 5.40 7.11 20.88
CA ALA A 143 6.53 6.22 20.60
C ALA A 143 6.07 4.99 19.80
N LYS A 144 4.96 4.35 20.21
CA LYS A 144 4.35 3.24 19.46
C LYS A 144 3.92 3.65 18.05
N ALA A 145 3.40 4.86 17.84
CA ALA A 145 3.00 5.32 16.51
C ALA A 145 4.21 5.46 15.56
N VAL A 146 5.34 5.99 16.04
CA VAL A 146 6.59 6.07 15.27
C VAL A 146 7.10 4.68 14.92
N GLU A 147 7.21 3.79 15.91
CA GLU A 147 7.67 2.42 15.71
C GLU A 147 6.75 1.62 14.78
N SER A 148 5.42 1.80 14.91
CA SER A 148 4.46 1.16 14.03
C SER A 148 4.60 1.63 12.58
N ALA A 149 4.83 2.94 12.36
CA ALA A 149 5.05 3.48 11.03
C ALA A 149 6.38 3.01 10.43
N LYS A 150 7.46 2.99 11.23
CA LYS A 150 8.77 2.48 10.85
C LYS A 150 8.64 1.02 10.38
N ASN A 151 8.08 0.16 11.23
CA ASN A 151 7.91 -1.26 10.92
C ASN A 151 7.00 -1.49 9.70
N TYR A 152 5.91 -0.73 9.59
CA TYR A 152 5.02 -0.81 8.44
C TYR A 152 5.73 -0.48 7.13
N ILE A 153 6.47 0.62 7.06
CA ILE A 153 7.13 1.07 5.84
C ILE A 153 8.33 0.18 5.51
N LEU A 154 9.20 -0.12 6.49
CA LEU A 154 10.40 -0.93 6.27
C LEU A 154 10.07 -2.41 6.02
N GLY A 155 8.97 -2.91 6.59
CA GLY A 155 8.46 -4.26 6.37
C GLY A 155 7.83 -4.46 4.99
N ASN A 156 7.36 -3.37 4.36
CA ASN A 156 6.89 -3.36 2.98
C ASN A 156 7.97 -2.97 1.96
N TRP A 157 9.23 -2.85 2.39
CA TRP A 157 10.34 -2.44 1.53
C TRP A 157 10.90 -3.63 0.75
N ALA A 158 10.57 -3.71 -0.54
CA ALA A 158 11.09 -4.68 -1.50
C ALA A 158 12.46 -4.26 -2.09
#